data_AF-A0A6A4YYB7-F1
#
_entry.id   AF-A0A6A4YYB7-F1
#
_cell.length_a   1.000
_cell.length_b   1.000
_cell.length_c   1.000
_cell.angle_alpha   90.00
_cell.angle_beta   90.00
_cell.angle_gamma   90.00
#
_symmetry.space_group_name_H-M   'P 1'
#
loop_
_entity.id
_entity.type
_entity.pdbx_description
1 polymer ?
#
loop_
_entity_poly.entity_id
_entity_poly.type
_entity_poly.pdbx_seq_one_letter_code
_entity_poly.pdbx_strand_id
1 'polypeptide(L)'
;MRADGYDATAVVFGISKTMAKTYTFQVCQVLCQCYLADVVAMPTPQAAWETIRGGSEDVAGVPNAYGAIDGTLIPIKRFRDYDGWNCRKGFPAFNMQAVVDDNMRFMFVLDSFWE
;
A
#
# COMPACT_ATOMS: atom_id res chain seq x y z
N MET A 1 -21.45 -0.55 9.89
CA MET A 1 -21.10 -1.33 8.68
C MET A 1 -20.17 -2.44 9.15
N ARG A 2 -20.62 -3.71 9.14
CA ARG A 2 -19.80 -4.83 9.63
C ARG A 2 -18.69 -5.08 8.61
N ALA A 3 -17.43 -4.92 9.00
CA ALA A 3 -16.31 -5.48 8.25
C ALA A 3 -16.43 -7.00 8.33
N ASP A 4 -16.76 -7.64 7.23
CA ASP A 4 -16.87 -9.08 7.06
C ASP A 4 -15.47 -9.69 6.93
N GLY A 5 -14.74 -9.73 8.06
CA GLY A 5 -13.42 -10.36 8.12
C GLY A 5 -13.47 -11.86 7.79
N TYR A 6 -12.29 -12.51 7.81
CA TYR A 6 -12.12 -13.91 7.38
C TYR A 6 -13.10 -14.94 7.95
N ASP A 7 -13.69 -14.70 9.12
CA ASP A 7 -14.73 -15.58 9.70
C ASP A 7 -16.04 -15.54 8.88
N ALA A 8 -16.47 -14.36 8.44
CA ALA A 8 -17.66 -14.20 7.61
C ALA A 8 -17.41 -14.76 6.19
N THR A 9 -16.25 -14.48 5.62
CA THR A 9 -15.82 -15.04 4.33
C THR A 9 -15.81 -16.57 4.38
N ALA A 10 -15.26 -17.16 5.44
CA ALA A 10 -15.22 -18.60 5.64
C ALA A 10 -16.61 -19.24 5.61
N VAL A 11 -17.60 -18.62 6.28
CA VAL A 11 -18.99 -19.07 6.28
C VAL A 11 -19.61 -18.99 4.87
N VAL A 12 -19.44 -17.88 4.16
CA VAL A 12 -19.99 -17.69 2.81
C VAL A 12 -19.49 -18.75 1.82
N PHE A 13 -18.21 -19.09 1.90
CA PHE A 13 -17.59 -20.04 0.97
C PHE A 13 -17.60 -21.50 1.48
N GLY A 14 -18.12 -21.76 2.69
CA GLY A 14 -18.13 -23.11 3.27
C GLY A 14 -16.73 -23.67 3.56
N ILE A 15 -15.77 -22.81 3.88
CA ILE A 15 -14.37 -23.17 4.14
C ILE A 15 -13.95 -22.79 5.56
N SER A 16 -12.78 -23.27 6.00
CA SER A 16 -12.22 -22.82 7.28
C SER A 16 -11.65 -21.40 7.18
N LYS A 17 -11.58 -20.68 8.31
CA LYS A 17 -10.91 -19.37 8.42
C LYS A 17 -9.46 -19.42 7.92
N THR A 18 -8.75 -20.51 8.21
CA THR A 18 -7.37 -20.71 7.76
C THR A 18 -7.30 -20.76 6.24
N MET A 19 -8.20 -21.50 5.59
CA MET A 19 -8.27 -21.55 4.12
C MET A 19 -8.58 -20.17 3.51
N ALA A 20 -9.51 -19.41 4.09
CA ALA A 20 -9.82 -18.06 3.63
C ALA A 20 -8.58 -17.14 3.64
N LYS A 21 -7.77 -17.21 4.71
CA LYS A 21 -6.48 -16.50 4.80
C LYS A 21 -5.48 -16.98 3.77
N THR A 22 -5.32 -18.30 3.63
CA THR A 22 -4.36 -18.90 2.69
C THR A 22 -4.68 -18.50 1.26
N TYR A 23 -5.94 -18.59 0.84
CA TYR A 23 -6.35 -18.20 -0.51
C TYR A 23 -6.18 -16.71 -0.75
N THR A 24 -6.52 -15.86 0.22
CA THR A 24 -6.26 -14.42 0.11
C THR A 24 -4.77 -14.13 -0.08
N PHE A 25 -3.92 -14.78 0.70
CA PHE A 25 -2.47 -14.65 0.57
C PHE A 25 -1.97 -15.12 -0.80
N GLN A 26 -2.45 -16.27 -1.29
CA GLN A 26 -2.09 -16.79 -2.61
C GLN A 26 -2.48 -15.84 -3.74
N VAL A 27 -3.68 -15.24 -3.68
CA VAL A 27 -4.09 -14.23 -4.66
C VAL A 27 -3.18 -13.01 -4.58
N CYS A 28 -2.88 -12.50 -3.37
CA CYS A 28 -1.93 -11.39 -3.20
C CYS A 28 -0.56 -11.73 -3.78
N GLN A 29 -0.06 -12.96 -3.59
CA GLN A 29 1.21 -13.39 -4.16
C GLN A 29 1.18 -13.36 -5.69
N VAL A 30 0.12 -13.87 -6.33
CA VAL A 30 -0.03 -13.82 -7.79
C VAL A 30 -0.09 -12.37 -8.28
N LEU A 31 -0.85 -11.50 -7.60
CA LEU A 31 -0.91 -10.07 -7.94
C LEU A 31 0.48 -9.42 -7.87
N CYS A 32 1.21 -9.67 -6.78
CA CYS A 32 2.55 -9.13 -6.59
C CYS A 32 3.56 -9.66 -7.61
N GLN A 33 3.51 -10.96 -7.92
CA GLN A 33 4.49 -11.61 -8.79
C GLN A 33 4.24 -11.35 -10.27
N CYS A 34 2.98 -11.23 -10.68
CA CYS A 34 2.62 -11.15 -12.10
C CYS A 34 2.29 -9.74 -12.57
N TYR A 35 1.88 -8.82 -11.68
CA TYR A 35 1.32 -7.53 -12.10
C TYR A 35 1.92 -6.31 -11.41
N LEU A 36 2.62 -6.47 -10.28
CA LEU A 36 3.10 -5.32 -9.51
C LEU A 36 4.05 -4.43 -10.31
N ALA A 37 4.98 -5.04 -11.06
CA ALA A 37 5.96 -4.30 -11.85
C ALA A 37 5.33 -3.51 -13.01
N ASP A 38 4.17 -3.94 -13.51
CA ASP A 38 3.45 -3.25 -14.59
C ASP A 38 2.54 -2.13 -14.07
N VAL A 39 2.14 -2.20 -12.80
CA VAL A 39 1.20 -1.26 -12.18
C VAL A 39 1.89 -0.21 -11.33
N VAL A 40 2.95 -0.59 -10.61
CA VAL A 40 3.72 0.28 -9.71
C VAL A 40 5.14 0.39 -10.22
N ALA A 41 5.38 1.42 -11.03
CA ALA A 41 6.68 1.70 -11.60
C ALA A 41 6.91 3.21 -11.71
N MET A 42 8.16 3.61 -11.47
CA MET A 42 8.57 4.97 -11.71
C MET A 42 8.63 5.24 -13.24
N PRO A 43 8.16 6.40 -13.70
CA PRO A 43 8.26 6.77 -15.11
C PRO A 43 9.73 6.74 -15.56
N THR A 44 10.00 6.11 -16.70
CA THR A 44 11.36 6.04 -17.26
C THR A 44 11.61 7.12 -18.31
N PRO A 45 10.77 7.29 -19.35
CA PRO A 45 11.01 8.33 -20.35
C PRO A 45 10.69 9.72 -19.80
N GLN A 46 11.48 10.73 -20.17
CA GLN A 46 11.22 12.13 -19.79
C GLN A 46 9.78 12.55 -20.16
N ALA A 47 9.29 12.15 -21.33
CA ALA A 47 7.93 12.47 -21.78
C ALA A 47 6.84 11.99 -20.79
N ALA A 48 7.06 10.88 -20.09
CA ALA A 48 6.12 10.41 -19.07
C ALA A 48 6.13 11.31 -17.83
N TRP A 49 7.30 11.81 -17.44
CA TRP A 49 7.43 12.82 -16.39
C TRP A 49 6.77 14.15 -16.77
N GLU A 50 6.89 14.57 -18.04
CA GLU A 50 6.21 15.76 -18.55
C GLU A 50 4.68 15.65 -18.42
N THR A 51 4.12 14.48 -18.75
CA THR A 51 2.69 14.20 -18.63
C THR A 51 2.22 14.33 -17.18
N ILE A 52 2.93 13.69 -16.24
CA ILE A 52 2.56 13.74 -14.81
C ILE A 52 2.64 15.16 -14.28
N ARG A 53 3.61 15.94 -14.75
CA ARG A 53 3.74 17.33 -14.33
C ARG A 53 2.62 18.21 -14.83
N GLY A 54 2.24 18.08 -16.10
CA GLY A 54 1.06 18.75 -16.64
C GLY A 54 -0.19 18.38 -15.85
N GLY A 55 -0.43 17.08 -15.64
CA GLY A 55 -1.59 16.59 -14.89
C GLY A 55 -1.62 17.06 -13.43
N SER A 56 -0.47 17.16 -12.77
CA SER A 56 -0.37 17.67 -11.40
C SER A 56 -0.75 19.15 -11.31
N GLU A 57 -0.36 19.94 -12.31
CA GLU A 57 -0.76 21.35 -12.42
C GLU A 57 -2.27 21.47 -12.73
N ASP A 58 -2.79 20.64 -13.64
CA ASP A 58 -4.21 20.65 -14.03
C ASP A 58 -5.15 20.22 -12.88
N VAL A 59 -4.79 19.16 -12.15
CA VAL A 59 -5.63 18.56 -11.10
C VAL A 59 -5.47 19.28 -9.76
N ALA A 60 -4.25 19.66 -9.38
CA ALA A 60 -3.94 20.19 -8.05
C ALA A 60 -3.47 21.65 -8.05
N GLY A 61 -3.26 22.27 -9.22
CA GLY A 61 -2.76 23.65 -9.31
C GLY A 61 -1.29 23.80 -8.87
N VAL A 62 -0.52 22.70 -8.85
CA VAL A 62 0.87 22.69 -8.39
C VAL A 62 1.81 22.58 -9.59
N PRO A 63 2.36 23.71 -10.09
CA PRO A 63 3.28 23.69 -11.22
C PRO A 63 4.58 22.99 -10.84
N ASN A 64 5.18 22.29 -11.81
CA ASN A 64 6.45 21.56 -11.65
C ASN A 64 6.43 20.43 -10.59
N ALA A 65 5.25 19.98 -10.14
CA ALA A 65 5.14 18.76 -9.36
C ALA A 65 5.23 17.53 -10.28
N TYR A 66 5.86 16.45 -9.83
CA TYR A 66 5.99 15.19 -10.59
C TYR A 66 5.34 14.01 -9.85
N GLY A 67 4.39 14.31 -8.97
CA GLY A 67 3.76 13.37 -8.06
C GLY A 67 3.71 13.90 -6.63
N ALA A 68 2.98 13.18 -5.79
CA ALA A 68 2.84 13.45 -4.37
C ALA A 68 3.46 12.32 -3.55
N ILE A 69 4.07 12.68 -2.42
CA ILE A 69 4.68 11.75 -1.48
C ILE A 69 3.92 11.85 -0.17
N ASP A 70 3.46 10.72 0.36
CA ASP A 70 2.86 10.66 1.68
C ASP A 70 3.29 9.39 2.43
N GLY A 71 3.16 9.42 3.76
CA GLY A 71 3.49 8.33 4.65
C GLY A 71 2.35 7.99 5.61
N THR A 72 2.12 6.70 5.82
CA THR A 72 1.10 6.21 6.74
C THR A 72 1.65 5.17 7.71
N LEU A 73 1.11 5.16 8.93
CA LEU A 73 1.42 4.16 9.95
C LEU A 73 0.38 3.05 9.89
N ILE A 74 0.78 1.86 9.46
CA ILE A 74 -0.08 0.67 9.40
C ILE A 74 0.00 -0.03 10.76
N PRO A 75 -1.07 -0.02 11.58
CA PRO A 75 -1.04 -0.68 12.88
C PRO A 75 -0.87 -2.18 12.73
N ILE A 76 0.02 -2.77 13.53
CA ILE A 76 0.21 -4.21 13.58
C ILE A 76 -0.13 -4.76 14.96
N LYS A 77 -0.36 -6.07 15.04
CA LYS A 77 -0.53 -6.72 16.33
C LYS A 77 0.82 -6.78 17.04
N ARG A 78 0.86 -6.31 18.29
CA ARG A 78 2.04 -6.43 19.15
C ARG A 78 2.46 -7.90 19.31
N PHE A 79 3.74 -8.18 19.12
CA PHE A 79 4.33 -9.46 19.51
C PHE A 79 4.41 -9.54 21.05
N ARG A 80 4.07 -10.69 21.64
CA ARG A 80 3.87 -10.82 23.09
C ARG A 80 5.11 -10.42 23.92
N ASP A 81 6.31 -10.67 23.40
CA ASP A 81 7.55 -10.58 24.15
C ASP A 81 8.43 -9.38 23.74
N TYR A 82 7.82 -8.32 23.20
CA TYR A 82 8.57 -7.18 22.68
C TYR A 82 7.98 -5.83 23.10
N ASP A 83 8.80 -4.99 23.74
CA ASP A 83 8.39 -3.73 24.40
C ASP A 83 8.90 -2.46 23.70
N GLY A 84 9.83 -2.57 22.75
CA GLY A 84 10.51 -1.41 22.15
C GLY A 84 9.86 -0.77 20.92
N TRP A 85 8.87 -1.41 20.29
CA TRP A 85 8.39 -1.00 18.96
C TRP A 85 7.04 -0.30 19.03
N ASN A 86 7.05 0.95 19.46
CA ASN A 86 5.89 1.83 19.35
C ASN A 86 6.25 3.01 18.46
N CYS A 87 5.39 3.32 17.50
CA CYS A 87 5.48 4.60 16.79
C CYS A 87 5.24 5.75 17.78
N ARG A 88 5.45 7.00 17.32
CA ARG A 88 5.14 8.21 18.11
C ARG A 88 3.73 8.22 18.73
N LYS A 89 2.77 7.50 18.14
CA LYS A 89 1.38 7.40 18.61
C LYS A 89 1.15 6.30 19.66
N GLY A 90 2.19 5.61 20.12
CA GLY A 90 2.11 4.65 21.23
C GLY A 90 1.57 3.26 20.86
N PHE A 91 1.62 2.88 19.58
CA PHE A 91 1.26 1.53 19.12
C PHE A 91 2.28 1.00 18.11
N PRO A 92 2.44 -0.33 17.98
CA PRO A 92 3.31 -0.94 16.98
C PRO A 92 2.72 -0.74 15.58
N ALA A 93 3.55 -0.28 14.63
CA ALA A 93 3.13 0.00 13.27
C ALA A 93 4.28 -0.16 12.27
N PHE A 94 3.94 -0.49 11.03
CA PHE A 94 4.85 -0.27 9.90
C PHE A 94 4.73 1.16 9.40
N ASN A 95 5.87 1.77 9.07
CA ASN A 95 5.88 3.02 8.34
C ASN A 95 5.91 2.70 6.85
N MET A 96 4.84 3.07 6.14
CA MET A 96 4.73 2.93 4.71
C MET A 96 4.80 4.32 4.09
N GLN A 97 5.66 4.51 3.12
CA GLN A 97 5.75 5.71 2.30
C GLN A 97 5.44 5.35 0.85
N ALA A 98 4.73 6.23 0.16
CA ALA A 98 4.35 6.02 -1.22
C ALA A 98 4.51 7.30 -2.04
N VAL A 99 4.78 7.13 -3.33
CA VAL A 99 4.76 8.18 -4.34
C VAL A 99 3.61 7.89 -5.29
N VAL A 100 2.77 8.89 -5.57
CA VAL A 100 1.63 8.77 -6.49
C VAL A 100 1.68 9.80 -7.62
N ASP A 101 1.14 9.46 -8.78
CA ASP A 101 0.97 10.37 -9.92
C ASP A 101 -0.30 11.24 -9.77
N ASP A 102 -0.54 12.10 -10.77
CA ASP A 102 -1.72 12.96 -10.90
C ASP A 102 -3.05 12.19 -11.01
N ASN A 103 -2.99 10.89 -11.34
CA ASN A 103 -4.14 9.98 -11.43
C ASN A 103 -4.30 9.12 -10.16
N MET A 104 -3.62 9.47 -9.07
CA MET A 104 -3.64 8.76 -7.79
C MET A 104 -3.12 7.31 -7.89
N ARG A 105 -2.28 7.01 -8.88
CA ARG A 105 -1.65 5.69 -9.04
C ARG A 105 -0.31 5.68 -8.33
N PHE A 106 -0.04 4.60 -7.60
CA PHE A 106 1.26 4.39 -6.98
C PHE A 106 2.35 4.21 -8.04
N MET A 107 3.38 5.05 -7.99
CA MET A 107 4.59 4.91 -8.80
C MET A 107 5.71 4.20 -8.04
N PHE A 108 5.71 4.34 -6.71
CA PHE A 108 6.68 3.73 -5.83
C PHE A 108 6.10 3.54 -4.43
N VAL A 109 6.43 2.43 -3.79
CA VAL A 109 6.05 2.12 -2.40
C VAL A 109 7.30 1.63 -1.68
N LEU A 110 7.56 2.22 -0.52
CA LEU A 110 8.61 1.82 0.40
C LEU A 110 8.00 1.55 1.76
N ASP A 111 8.19 0.35 2.28
CA ASP A 111 8.07 0.10 3.69
C ASP A 111 9.46 0.11 4.32
N SER A 112 9.58 0.77 5.48
CA SER A 112 10.80 0.71 6.27
C SER A 112 10.51 0.17 7.65
N PHE A 113 11.29 -0.85 8.03
CA PHE A 113 11.59 -1.14 9.41
C PHE A 113 12.64 -0.12 9.86
N TRP A 114 12.27 0.77 10.77
CA TRP A 114 13.26 1.59 11.45
C TRP A 114 13.93 0.68 12.49
N GLU A 115 15.21 0.33 12.30
CA GLU A 115 16.02 -0.34 13.33
C GLU A 115 16.17 0.51 14.61
#